data_AF-A0A5R1NP00-F1
#
_entry.id   AF-A0A5R1NP00-F1
#
_cell.length_a   1.000
_cell.length_b   1.000
_cell.length_c   1.000
_cell.angle_alpha   90.00
_cell.angle_beta   90.00
_cell.angle_gamma   90.00
#
_symmetry.space_group_name_H-M   'P 1'
#
loop_
_entity.id
_entity.type
_entity.pdbx_description
1 polymer ?
#
loop_
_entity_poly.entity_id
_entity_poly.type
_entity_poly.pdbx_seq_one_letter_code
_entity_poly.pdbx_strand_id
1 'polypeptide(L)'
;MTVLAVAALTVGVITRRRNAALVSVWGCAALLLLVIAFALEGARPQLIAAAIAVAAGGGVVMWVRSRRAPRLASVAAVVLAFSLVGTAGAAWVLPPMSLPAPTGPDAVGVASHIWADPTRDAHGGSKPGQERSLPVTVWYPAAESSLGSAYLSSDMESASQLPDALARQYGVPSIVFDSLRHAKSNASEQAPTAQGSFPIVVTSPGFASSRWFFTSWAEQLASNGVIVIALDHPYDAIATELVDGSVVYDESDWRRCNRPGQREPGSGHSSCGHPCRHR
;
A
#
# COMPACT_ATOMS: atom_id res chain seq x y z
N MET A 1 4.42 -7.42 18.11
CA MET A 1 4.90 -8.10 19.34
C MET A 1 6.30 -8.71 19.20
N THR A 2 6.63 -9.33 18.06
CA THR A 2 7.95 -9.93 17.76
C THR A 2 9.11 -8.95 17.89
N VAL A 3 9.00 -7.74 17.33
CA VAL A 3 10.07 -6.72 17.37
C VAL A 3 10.39 -6.25 18.80
N LEU A 4 9.37 -6.07 19.64
CA LEU A 4 9.54 -5.66 21.04
C LEU A 4 10.18 -6.77 21.89
N ALA A 5 9.82 -8.03 21.65
CA ALA A 5 10.43 -9.18 22.31
C ALA A 5 11.92 -9.34 21.92
N VAL A 6 12.24 -9.16 20.64
CA VAL A 6 13.62 -9.18 20.14
C VAL A 6 14.42 -8.03 20.75
N ALA A 7 13.86 -6.81 20.79
CA ALA A 7 14.52 -5.65 21.39
C ALA A 7 14.80 -5.82 22.89
N ALA A 8 13.84 -6.35 23.65
CA ALA A 8 14.01 -6.61 25.09
C ALA A 8 15.07 -7.69 25.36
N LEU A 9 15.11 -8.75 24.55
CA LEU A 9 16.10 -9.82 24.65
C LEU A 9 17.51 -9.33 24.28
N THR A 10 17.66 -8.52 23.23
CA THR A 10 18.95 -7.95 22.84
C THR A 10 19.47 -6.97 23.90
N VAL A 11 18.61 -6.09 24.42
CA VAL A 11 19.00 -5.10 25.46
C VAL A 11 19.36 -5.80 26.78
N GLY A 12 18.58 -6.82 27.19
CA GLY A 12 18.82 -7.57 28.43
C GLY A 12 20.12 -8.40 28.41
N VAL A 13 20.50 -8.93 27.25
CA VAL A 13 21.74 -9.71 27.08
C VAL A 13 22.97 -8.81 26.99
N ILE A 14 22.86 -7.66 26.31
CA ILE A 14 23.95 -6.69 26.16
C ILE A 14 24.31 -6.03 27.50
N THR A 15 23.32 -5.76 28.34
CA THR A 15 23.52 -5.06 29.63
C THR A 15 24.02 -5.95 30.77
N ARG A 16 23.84 -7.29 30.71
CA ARG A 16 23.95 -8.13 31.93
C ARG A 16 25.16 -9.06 32.06
N ARG A 17 25.93 -9.46 31.03
CA ARG A 17 27.04 -10.44 31.23
C ARG A 17 28.32 -10.31 30.36
N ARG A 18 29.41 -10.86 30.91
CA ARG A 18 30.80 -10.93 30.40
C ARG A 18 31.03 -11.88 29.21
N ASN A 19 30.14 -12.84 28.95
CA ASN A 19 30.40 -13.94 28.00
C ASN A 19 30.03 -13.57 26.55
N ALA A 20 31.05 -13.39 25.72
CA ALA A 20 30.92 -13.08 24.29
C ALA A 20 30.09 -14.12 23.52
N ALA A 21 30.20 -15.41 23.88
CA ALA A 21 29.48 -16.50 23.22
C ALA A 21 27.95 -16.36 23.30
N LEU A 22 27.41 -15.89 24.43
CA LEU A 22 25.97 -15.68 24.58
C LEU A 22 25.50 -14.49 23.73
N VAL A 23 26.26 -13.40 23.68
CA VAL A 23 25.94 -12.23 22.85
C VAL A 23 25.90 -12.62 21.37
N SER A 24 26.83 -13.46 20.90
CA SER A 24 26.85 -13.96 19.53
C SER A 24 25.65 -14.85 19.21
N VAL A 25 25.27 -15.77 20.11
CA VAL A 25 24.10 -16.65 19.93
C VAL A 25 22.81 -15.84 19.82
N TRP A 26 22.61 -14.86 20.69
CA TRP A 26 21.42 -13.99 20.66
C TRP A 26 21.41 -13.05 19.45
N GLY A 27 22.58 -12.57 19.02
CA GLY A 27 22.72 -11.80 17.78
C GLY A 27 22.34 -12.61 16.55
N CYS A 28 22.84 -13.85 16.44
CA CYS A 28 22.47 -14.78 15.37
C CYS A 28 20.99 -15.12 15.40
N ALA A 29 20.39 -15.34 16.58
CA ALA A 29 18.96 -15.60 16.73
C ALA A 29 18.11 -14.39 16.29
N ALA A 30 18.50 -13.17 16.65
CA ALA A 30 17.82 -11.95 16.21
C ALA A 30 17.91 -11.76 14.68
N LEU A 31 19.07 -12.07 14.10
CA LEU A 31 19.31 -11.98 12.65
C LEU A 31 18.50 -13.05 11.89
N LEU A 32 18.42 -14.27 12.42
CA LEU A 32 17.59 -15.36 11.90
C LEU A 32 16.10 -14.97 11.95
N LEU A 33 15.62 -14.42 13.06
CA LEU A 33 14.24 -13.95 13.18
C LEU A 33 13.91 -12.81 12.21
N LEU A 34 14.86 -11.91 11.94
CA LEU A 34 14.74 -10.87 10.92
C LEU A 34 14.66 -11.45 9.50
N VAL A 35 15.50 -12.45 9.19
CA VAL A 35 15.45 -13.16 7.91
C VAL A 35 14.12 -13.90 7.73
N ILE A 36 13.62 -14.56 8.78
CA ILE A 36 12.31 -15.22 8.76
C ILE A 36 11.19 -14.19 8.56
N ALA A 37 11.23 -13.06 9.27
CA ALA A 37 10.27 -11.97 9.07
C ALA A 37 10.31 -11.42 7.64
N PHE A 38 11.50 -11.25 7.06
CA PHE A 38 11.68 -10.82 5.67
C PHE A 38 11.12 -11.84 4.66
N ALA A 39 11.31 -13.14 4.93
CA ALA A 39 10.80 -14.21 4.07
C ALA A 39 9.28 -14.36 4.13
N LEU A 40 8.66 -14.08 5.29
CA LEU A 40 7.21 -14.22 5.49
C LEU A 40 6.43 -12.95 5.09
N GLU A 41 6.99 -11.77 5.36
CA GLU A 41 6.29 -10.49 5.23
C GLU A 41 6.75 -9.63 4.03
N GLY A 42 7.79 -10.08 3.31
CA GLY A 42 8.41 -9.37 2.20
C GLY A 42 9.40 -8.28 2.64
N ALA A 43 10.00 -7.61 1.64
CA ALA A 43 11.04 -6.61 1.82
C ALA A 43 10.48 -5.25 2.26
N ARG A 44 10.02 -5.15 3.51
CA ARG A 44 9.45 -3.90 4.04
C ARG A 44 10.55 -2.93 4.46
N PRO A 45 10.43 -1.61 4.17
CA PRO A 45 11.43 -0.61 4.57
C PRO A 45 11.74 -0.62 6.08
N GLN A 46 10.74 -0.90 6.90
CA GLN A 46 10.86 -1.01 8.37
C GLN A 46 11.70 -2.22 8.80
N LEU A 47 11.54 -3.37 8.11
CA LEU A 47 12.32 -4.58 8.36
C LEU A 47 13.76 -4.43 7.86
N ILE A 48 13.96 -3.75 6.72
CA ILE A 48 15.28 -3.40 6.19
C ILE A 48 16.01 -2.48 7.16
N ALA A 49 15.36 -1.43 7.64
CA ALA A 49 15.93 -0.51 8.63
C ALA A 49 16.29 -1.22 9.95
N ALA A 50 15.42 -2.13 10.42
CA ALA A 50 15.69 -2.94 11.61
C ALA A 50 16.88 -3.89 11.39
N ALA A 51 16.97 -4.54 10.22
CA ALA A 51 18.08 -5.41 9.87
C ALA A 51 19.42 -4.67 9.83
N ILE A 52 19.45 -3.49 9.19
CA ILE A 52 20.65 -2.63 9.12
C ILE A 52 21.05 -2.18 10.53
N ALA A 53 20.10 -1.74 11.35
CA ALA A 53 20.37 -1.31 12.72
C ALA A 53 20.97 -2.45 13.57
N VAL A 54 20.41 -3.66 13.48
CA VAL A 54 20.90 -4.85 14.21
C VAL A 54 22.28 -5.27 13.72
N ALA A 55 22.50 -5.31 12.40
CA ALA A 55 23.79 -5.71 11.82
C ALA A 55 24.91 -4.69 12.15
N ALA A 56 24.65 -3.40 11.93
CA ALA A 56 25.61 -2.33 12.22
C ALA A 56 25.86 -2.17 13.72
N GLY A 57 24.80 -2.16 14.54
CA GLY A 57 24.91 -2.07 15.99
C GLY A 57 25.62 -3.26 16.61
N GLY A 58 25.31 -4.48 16.16
CA GLY A 58 25.98 -5.71 16.59
C GLY A 58 27.47 -5.72 16.22
N GLY A 59 27.79 -5.33 14.97
CA GLY A 59 29.17 -5.23 14.49
C GLY A 59 30.00 -4.20 15.27
N VAL A 60 29.44 -3.02 15.56
CA VAL A 60 30.10 -1.98 16.35
C VAL A 60 30.30 -2.44 17.80
N VAL A 61 29.29 -3.05 18.44
CA VAL A 61 29.44 -3.57 19.81
C VAL A 61 30.52 -4.64 19.90
N MET A 62 30.59 -5.56 18.93
CA MET A 62 31.64 -6.59 18.87
C MET A 62 33.03 -5.99 18.64
N TRP A 63 33.16 -5.04 17.72
CA TRP A 63 34.44 -4.36 17.43
C TRP A 63 34.93 -3.52 18.61
N VAL A 64 34.03 -2.83 19.30
CA VAL A 64 34.41 -2.01 20.46
C VAL A 64 34.77 -2.87 21.68
N ARG A 65 34.08 -4.01 21.88
CA ARG A 65 34.48 -4.99 22.92
C ARG A 65 35.86 -5.58 22.65
N SER A 66 36.21 -5.85 21.39
CA SER A 66 37.54 -6.37 21.04
C SER A 66 38.66 -5.35 21.30
N ARG A 67 38.35 -4.05 21.25
CA ARG A 67 39.29 -2.95 21.55
C ARG A 67 39.37 -2.51 23.02
N ARG A 68 38.71 -3.20 23.95
CA ARG A 68 38.65 -2.86 25.40
C ARG A 68 38.19 -1.42 25.68
N ALA A 69 37.29 -0.84 24.87
CA ALA A 69 36.79 0.53 25.04
C ALA A 69 35.32 0.55 25.54
N PRO A 70 35.05 0.34 26.84
CA PRO A 70 33.70 0.08 27.36
C PRO A 70 32.72 1.24 27.17
N ARG A 71 33.19 2.49 27.17
CA ARG A 71 32.33 3.68 26.97
C ARG A 71 31.69 3.72 25.58
N LEU A 72 32.46 3.36 24.55
CA LEU A 72 31.97 3.30 23.16
C LEU A 72 30.98 2.14 22.97
N ALA A 73 31.14 1.05 23.73
CA ALA A 73 30.23 -0.10 23.65
C ALA A 73 28.85 0.25 24.23
N SER A 74 28.83 1.02 25.33
CA SER A 74 27.59 1.54 25.90
C SER A 74 26.88 2.51 24.95
N VAL A 75 27.61 3.41 24.27
CA VAL A 75 27.01 4.32 23.27
C VAL A 75 26.41 3.53 22.11
N ALA A 76 27.13 2.55 21.57
CA ALA A 76 26.63 1.70 20.48
C ALA A 76 25.39 0.89 20.89
N ALA A 77 25.36 0.36 22.11
CA ALA A 77 24.20 -0.34 22.66
C ALA A 77 22.97 0.58 22.81
N VAL A 78 23.18 1.83 23.23
CA VAL A 78 22.12 2.84 23.34
C VAL A 78 21.59 3.21 21.96
N VAL A 79 22.46 3.46 20.97
CA VAL A 79 22.04 3.74 19.59
C VAL A 79 21.22 2.57 19.02
N LEU A 80 21.69 1.32 19.19
CA LEU A 80 20.97 0.13 18.77
C LEU A 80 19.59 0.03 19.45
N ALA A 81 19.51 0.28 20.75
CA ALA A 81 18.25 0.28 21.49
C ALA A 81 17.28 1.34 20.96
N PHE A 82 17.74 2.57 20.71
CA PHE A 82 16.92 3.63 20.13
C PHE A 82 16.47 3.29 18.70
N SER A 83 17.32 2.69 17.87
CA SER A 83 16.94 2.24 16.53
C SER A 83 15.89 1.12 16.55
N LEU A 84 16.00 0.17 17.49
CA LEU A 84 15.01 -0.89 17.67
C LEU A 84 13.66 -0.35 18.17
N VAL A 85 13.69 0.61 19.11
CA VAL A 85 12.47 1.29 19.55
C VAL A 85 11.87 2.11 18.41
N GLY A 86 12.67 2.82 17.64
CA GLY A 86 12.22 3.59 16.47
C GLY A 86 11.56 2.72 15.40
N THR A 87 12.13 1.56 15.09
CA THR A 87 11.56 0.61 14.13
C THR A 87 10.27 -0.05 14.65
N ALA A 88 10.23 -0.40 15.94
CA ALA A 88 8.99 -0.88 16.56
C ALA A 88 7.88 0.19 16.55
N GLY A 89 8.24 1.45 16.82
CA GLY A 89 7.32 2.58 16.70
C GLY A 89 6.81 2.77 15.28
N ALA A 90 7.70 2.71 14.28
CA ALA A 90 7.32 2.80 12.87
C ALA A 90 6.36 1.68 12.44
N ALA A 91 6.62 0.43 12.84
CA ALA A 91 5.75 -0.70 12.56
C ALA A 91 4.38 -0.59 13.25
N TRP A 92 4.30 0.10 14.39
CA TRP A 92 3.04 0.35 15.09
C TRP A 92 2.23 1.47 14.43
N VAL A 93 2.90 2.53 13.95
CA VAL A 93 2.26 3.67 13.26
C VAL A 93 1.81 3.30 11.84
N LEU A 94 2.55 2.41 11.16
CA LEU A 94 2.27 1.97 9.80
C LEU A 94 2.06 0.45 9.79
N PRO A 95 0.93 -0.05 10.33
CA PRO A 95 0.64 -1.47 10.36
C PRO A 95 0.40 -2.03 8.95
N PRO A 96 0.61 -3.33 8.74
CA PRO A 96 0.23 -3.98 7.49
C PRO A 96 -1.28 -3.84 7.26
N MET A 97 -1.68 -3.58 6.03
CA MET A 97 -3.07 -3.62 5.63
C MET A 97 -3.51 -5.09 5.54
N SER A 98 -4.63 -5.42 6.16
CA SER A 98 -5.32 -6.69 6.00
C SER A 98 -6.82 -6.42 5.89
N LEU A 99 -7.50 -7.24 5.10
CA LEU A 99 -8.96 -7.18 4.96
C LEU A 99 -9.60 -8.21 5.90
N PRO A 100 -10.77 -7.89 6.49
CA PRO A 100 -11.52 -8.88 7.26
C PRO A 100 -11.92 -10.04 6.33
N ALA A 101 -11.86 -11.27 6.83
CA ALA A 101 -12.34 -12.42 6.08
C ALA A 101 -13.87 -12.33 5.90
N PRO A 102 -14.39 -12.53 4.67
CA PRO A 102 -15.82 -12.59 4.45
C PRO A 102 -16.44 -13.77 5.20
N THR A 103 -17.67 -13.59 5.66
CA THR A 103 -18.38 -14.57 6.51
C THR A 103 -19.50 -15.33 5.79
N GLY A 104 -19.78 -14.98 4.53
CA GLY A 104 -20.79 -15.65 3.74
C GLY A 104 -20.37 -17.05 3.29
N PRO A 105 -21.33 -17.87 2.82
CA PRO A 105 -21.08 -19.26 2.43
C PRO A 105 -20.29 -19.41 1.12
N ASP A 106 -20.35 -18.42 0.23
CA ASP A 106 -19.75 -18.51 -1.10
C ASP A 106 -18.28 -18.05 -1.07
N ALA A 107 -17.45 -18.69 -1.90
CA ALA A 107 -16.14 -18.13 -2.23
C ALA A 107 -16.31 -16.82 -3.01
N VAL A 108 -15.28 -15.97 -3.02
CA VAL A 108 -15.31 -14.69 -3.74
C VAL A 108 -14.36 -14.74 -4.92
N GLY A 109 -14.90 -14.46 -6.11
CA GLY A 109 -14.12 -14.19 -7.31
C GLY A 109 -13.98 -12.69 -7.53
N VAL A 110 -12.89 -12.26 -8.18
CA VAL A 110 -12.68 -10.88 -8.61
C VAL A 110 -12.16 -10.82 -10.05
N ALA A 111 -12.65 -9.87 -10.82
CA ALA A 111 -12.18 -9.57 -12.17
C ALA A 111 -12.13 -8.06 -12.38
N SER A 112 -11.05 -7.57 -13.00
CA SER A 112 -10.92 -6.16 -13.37
C SER A 112 -10.85 -5.98 -14.87
N HIS A 113 -11.51 -4.95 -15.37
CA HIS A 113 -11.61 -4.62 -16.79
C HIS A 113 -11.59 -3.10 -16.99
N ILE A 114 -11.32 -2.66 -18.21
CA ILE A 114 -11.59 -1.29 -18.64
C ILE A 114 -12.62 -1.38 -19.76
N TRP A 115 -13.81 -0.84 -19.52
CA TRP A 115 -14.86 -0.77 -20.54
C TRP A 115 -14.73 0.52 -21.34
N ALA A 116 -14.96 0.42 -22.65
CA ALA A 116 -15.04 1.54 -23.56
C ALA A 116 -16.51 1.83 -23.88
N ASP A 117 -16.90 3.10 -23.80
CA ASP A 117 -18.19 3.58 -24.31
C ASP A 117 -17.94 4.60 -25.43
N PRO A 118 -18.08 4.19 -26.70
CA PRO A 118 -17.84 5.05 -27.85
C PRO A 118 -19.00 6.02 -28.12
N THR A 119 -20.14 5.86 -27.44
CA THR A 119 -21.34 6.69 -27.66
C THR A 119 -21.32 7.99 -26.87
N ARG A 120 -20.40 8.10 -25.91
CA ARG A 120 -20.23 9.26 -25.04
C ARG A 120 -18.80 9.74 -25.09
N ASP A 121 -18.66 11.05 -25.20
CA ASP A 121 -17.36 11.70 -25.01
C ASP A 121 -16.86 11.46 -23.58
N ALA A 122 -15.56 11.25 -23.44
CA ALA A 122 -14.93 11.29 -22.12
C ALA A 122 -15.18 12.66 -21.45
N HIS A 123 -15.52 12.68 -20.16
CA HIS A 123 -15.70 13.90 -19.37
C HIS A 123 -14.45 14.22 -18.53
N GLY A 124 -14.18 15.51 -18.29
CA GLY A 124 -13.07 16.03 -17.46
C GLY A 124 -11.72 15.85 -18.16
N GLY A 125 -10.97 16.91 -18.48
CA GLY A 125 -9.59 16.79 -19.02
C GLY A 125 -9.36 16.01 -20.33
N SER A 126 -10.40 15.43 -20.95
CA SER A 126 -10.33 14.55 -22.11
C SER A 126 -10.08 15.30 -23.41
N LYS A 127 -9.53 14.59 -24.41
CA LYS A 127 -9.37 15.12 -25.77
C LYS A 127 -10.69 15.02 -26.54
N PRO A 128 -11.00 15.97 -27.43
CA PRO A 128 -12.15 15.83 -28.35
C PRO A 128 -12.08 14.52 -29.14
N GLY A 129 -13.18 13.77 -29.18
CA GLY A 129 -13.26 12.46 -29.85
C GLY A 129 -12.64 11.29 -29.08
N GLN A 130 -12.24 11.49 -27.83
CA GLN A 130 -11.80 10.41 -26.96
C GLN A 130 -13.00 9.68 -26.36
N GLU A 131 -13.05 8.35 -26.58
CA GLU A 131 -14.09 7.48 -26.03
C GLU A 131 -14.07 7.45 -24.50
N ARG A 132 -15.24 7.32 -23.87
CA ARG A 132 -15.32 7.22 -22.41
C ARG A 132 -14.77 5.88 -21.94
N SER A 133 -13.69 5.93 -21.17
CA SER A 133 -13.18 4.77 -20.44
C SER A 133 -13.89 4.63 -19.09
N LEU A 134 -14.20 3.40 -18.70
CA LEU A 134 -14.78 3.03 -17.41
C LEU A 134 -14.00 1.85 -16.83
N PRO A 135 -12.98 2.10 -16.00
CA PRO A 135 -12.33 1.06 -15.24
C PRO A 135 -13.30 0.45 -14.23
N VAL A 136 -13.40 -0.87 -14.23
CA VAL A 136 -14.36 -1.63 -13.43
C VAL A 136 -13.65 -2.78 -12.73
N THR A 137 -14.03 -3.01 -11.49
CA THR A 137 -13.70 -4.24 -10.76
C THR A 137 -15.01 -4.88 -10.30
N VAL A 138 -15.16 -6.17 -10.59
CA VAL A 138 -16.34 -6.97 -10.29
C VAL A 138 -15.97 -8.02 -9.26
N TRP A 139 -16.62 -7.99 -8.10
CA TRP A 139 -16.60 -9.08 -7.13
C TRP A 139 -17.88 -9.90 -7.26
N TYR A 140 -17.75 -11.22 -7.24
CA TYR A 140 -18.88 -12.12 -7.50
C TYR A 140 -18.78 -13.42 -6.69
N PRO A 141 -19.90 -14.10 -6.43
CA PRO A 141 -19.90 -15.44 -5.84
C PRO A 141 -19.17 -16.43 -6.75
N ALA A 142 -18.17 -17.12 -6.22
CA ALA A 142 -17.35 -18.10 -6.93
C ALA A 142 -17.62 -19.52 -6.43
N ALA A 143 -17.44 -20.50 -7.32
CA ALA A 143 -17.64 -21.92 -6.98
C ALA A 143 -16.52 -22.46 -6.09
N GLU A 144 -15.30 -21.99 -6.28
CA GLU A 144 -14.11 -22.43 -5.55
C GLU A 144 -13.25 -21.22 -5.17
N SER A 145 -12.54 -21.36 -4.05
CA SER A 145 -11.57 -20.39 -3.58
C SER A 145 -10.15 -20.92 -3.76
N SER A 146 -9.26 -20.07 -4.25
CA SER A 146 -7.81 -20.26 -4.22
C SER A 146 -7.17 -19.41 -3.12
N LEU A 147 -5.85 -19.46 -2.96
CA LEU A 147 -5.15 -18.55 -2.06
C LEU A 147 -5.40 -17.10 -2.52
N GLY A 148 -5.89 -16.25 -1.60
CA GLY A 148 -6.31 -14.86 -1.90
C GLY A 148 -5.31 -14.06 -2.75
N SER A 149 -5.84 -13.23 -3.64
CA SER A 149 -5.08 -12.47 -4.64
C SER A 149 -4.49 -11.17 -4.09
N ALA A 150 -3.74 -10.44 -4.92
CA ALA A 150 -3.29 -9.09 -4.58
C ALA A 150 -4.51 -8.16 -4.37
N TYR A 151 -4.45 -7.28 -3.36
CA TYR A 151 -5.50 -6.29 -3.10
C TYR A 151 -5.68 -5.33 -4.28
N LEU A 152 -4.58 -4.95 -4.91
CA LEU A 152 -4.52 -4.16 -6.13
C LEU A 152 -4.15 -5.11 -7.27
N SER A 153 -5.00 -5.21 -8.29
CA SER A 153 -4.72 -6.11 -9.43
C SER A 153 -3.40 -5.70 -10.11
N SER A 154 -2.56 -6.70 -10.40
CA SER A 154 -1.29 -6.50 -11.13
C SER A 154 -1.49 -6.12 -12.59
N ASP A 155 -2.67 -6.41 -13.13
CA ASP A 155 -2.98 -6.25 -14.55
C ASP A 155 -3.40 -4.81 -14.88
N MET A 156 -3.38 -3.90 -13.90
CA MET A 156 -3.76 -2.51 -14.06
C MET A 156 -2.66 -1.58 -13.57
N GLU A 157 -2.12 -0.78 -14.49
CA GLU A 157 -1.06 0.19 -14.20
C GLU A 157 -1.53 1.20 -13.15
N SER A 158 -2.78 1.67 -13.25
CA SER A 158 -3.38 2.59 -12.26
C SER A 158 -3.34 2.05 -10.83
N ALA A 159 -3.46 0.74 -10.64
CA ALA A 159 -3.41 0.11 -9.33
C ALA A 159 -2.00 0.25 -8.72
N SER A 160 -0.95 0.07 -9.53
CA SER A 160 0.44 0.30 -9.09
C SER A 160 0.73 1.77 -8.73
N GLN A 161 0.00 2.73 -9.30
CA GLN A 161 0.22 4.16 -9.06
C GLN A 161 -0.60 4.74 -7.89
N LEU A 162 -1.62 4.01 -7.43
CA LEU A 162 -2.53 4.45 -6.36
C LEU A 162 -1.83 4.89 -5.06
N PRO A 163 -0.82 4.17 -4.51
CA PRO A 163 -0.16 4.59 -3.28
C PRO A 163 0.56 5.94 -3.40
N ASP A 164 1.20 6.18 -4.55
CA ASP A 164 1.90 7.45 -4.79
C ASP A 164 0.91 8.59 -5.04
N ALA A 165 -0.22 8.29 -5.70
CA ALA A 165 -1.31 9.24 -5.87
C ALA A 165 -1.90 9.68 -4.52
N LEU A 166 -2.15 8.73 -3.61
CA LEU A 166 -2.60 9.02 -2.24
C LEU A 166 -1.59 9.86 -1.47
N ALA A 167 -0.30 9.52 -1.56
CA ALA A 167 0.76 10.27 -0.92
C ALA A 167 0.78 11.73 -1.38
N ARG A 168 0.64 11.97 -2.69
CA ARG A 168 0.53 13.32 -3.27
C ARG A 168 -0.72 14.05 -2.80
N GLN A 169 -1.88 13.38 -2.77
CA GLN A 169 -3.15 13.96 -2.36
C GLN A 169 -3.13 14.44 -0.91
N TYR A 170 -2.54 13.65 0.00
CA TYR A 170 -2.45 13.99 1.43
C TYR A 170 -1.21 14.80 1.80
N GLY A 171 -0.27 15.02 0.86
CA GLY A 171 0.96 15.76 1.11
C GLY A 171 1.93 15.05 2.06
N VAL A 172 1.96 13.72 2.00
CA VAL A 172 2.81 12.86 2.85
C VAL A 172 3.80 12.05 2.01
N PRO A 173 4.88 11.53 2.60
CA PRO A 173 5.79 10.63 1.89
C PRO A 173 5.10 9.32 1.43
N SER A 174 5.48 8.78 0.28
CA SER A 174 4.86 7.57 -0.33
C SER A 174 4.90 6.33 0.56
N ILE A 175 5.89 6.22 1.43
CA ILE A 175 6.02 5.14 2.41
C ILE A 175 4.79 4.98 3.32
N VAL A 176 3.99 6.03 3.52
CA VAL A 176 2.77 5.98 4.33
C VAL A 176 1.72 5.04 3.72
N PHE A 177 1.68 4.91 2.39
CA PHE A 177 0.71 4.09 1.67
C PHE A 177 1.32 2.82 1.04
N ASP A 178 2.60 2.55 1.28
CA ASP A 178 3.33 1.42 0.68
C ASP A 178 2.73 0.04 1.05
N SER A 179 2.03 -0.04 2.18
CA SER A 179 1.33 -1.25 2.61
C SER A 179 0.25 -1.71 1.62
N LEU A 180 -0.35 -0.78 0.85
CA LEU A 180 -1.35 -1.11 -0.17
C LEU A 180 -0.80 -2.00 -1.29
N ARG A 181 0.49 -1.81 -1.67
CA ARG A 181 1.16 -2.59 -2.72
C ARG A 181 1.33 -4.05 -2.35
N HIS A 182 1.39 -4.33 -1.05
CA HIS A 182 1.69 -5.64 -0.49
C HIS A 182 0.46 -6.29 0.16
N ALA A 183 -0.68 -5.59 0.15
CA ALA A 183 -1.92 -6.07 0.72
C ALA A 183 -2.51 -7.21 -0.13
N LYS A 184 -3.24 -8.09 0.53
CA LYS A 184 -3.95 -9.20 -0.12
C LYS A 184 -5.46 -9.03 0.05
N SER A 185 -6.18 -9.46 -0.97
CA SER A 185 -7.63 -9.62 -0.98
C SER A 185 -8.00 -11.02 -0.47
N ASN A 186 -9.27 -11.22 -0.09
CA ASN A 186 -9.80 -12.57 0.15
C ASN A 186 -10.35 -13.20 -1.13
N ALA A 187 -10.49 -12.41 -2.19
CA ALA A 187 -11.00 -12.87 -3.48
C ALA A 187 -9.94 -13.63 -4.29
N SER A 188 -10.41 -14.54 -5.14
CA SER A 188 -9.60 -15.24 -6.13
C SER A 188 -9.75 -14.58 -7.50
N GLU A 189 -8.63 -14.24 -8.12
CA GLU A 189 -8.62 -13.58 -9.42
C GLU A 189 -9.12 -14.52 -10.52
N GLN A 190 -10.09 -14.06 -11.32
CA GLN A 190 -10.70 -14.80 -12.43
C GLN A 190 -11.22 -16.22 -12.04
N ALA A 191 -11.72 -16.37 -10.81
CA ALA A 191 -12.25 -17.64 -10.32
C ALA A 191 -13.52 -18.07 -11.09
N PRO A 192 -13.78 -19.38 -11.24
CA PRO A 192 -15.03 -19.85 -11.81
C PRO A 192 -16.24 -19.32 -11.01
N THR A 193 -17.19 -18.69 -11.70
CA THR A 193 -18.42 -18.16 -11.09
C THR A 193 -19.26 -19.29 -10.50
N ALA A 194 -19.88 -19.05 -9.34
CA ALA A 194 -20.91 -19.94 -8.81
C ALA A 194 -22.13 -19.98 -9.76
N GLN A 195 -22.85 -21.10 -9.77
CA GLN A 195 -24.09 -21.21 -10.55
C GLN A 195 -25.24 -20.55 -9.79
N GLY A 196 -26.08 -19.79 -10.50
CA GLY A 196 -27.27 -19.18 -9.93
C GLY A 196 -27.63 -17.85 -10.56
N SER A 197 -28.57 -17.16 -9.92
CA SER A 197 -28.93 -15.77 -10.23
C SER A 197 -28.68 -14.93 -8.99
N PHE A 198 -27.92 -13.86 -9.15
CA PHE A 198 -27.46 -13.03 -8.05
C PHE A 198 -27.90 -11.57 -8.27
N PRO A 199 -28.37 -10.85 -7.23
CA PRO A 199 -28.58 -9.41 -7.33
C PRO A 199 -27.26 -8.70 -7.64
N ILE A 200 -27.38 -7.56 -8.33
CA ILE A 200 -26.25 -6.72 -8.71
C ILE A 200 -26.30 -5.41 -7.92
N VAL A 201 -25.17 -5.04 -7.33
CA VAL A 201 -24.93 -3.74 -6.73
C VAL A 201 -23.85 -3.02 -7.53
N VAL A 202 -24.17 -1.83 -8.01
CA VAL A 202 -23.19 -0.95 -8.68
C VAL A 202 -22.76 0.13 -7.69
N THR A 203 -21.46 0.28 -7.50
CA THR A 203 -20.89 1.28 -6.58
C THR A 203 -20.12 2.34 -7.36
N SER A 204 -20.23 3.57 -6.86
CA SER A 204 -19.50 4.72 -7.38
C SER A 204 -18.69 5.33 -6.24
N PRO A 205 -17.38 5.48 -6.38
CA PRO A 205 -16.55 6.15 -5.40
C PRO A 205 -16.93 7.64 -5.31
N GLY A 206 -16.61 8.23 -4.16
CA GLY A 206 -16.60 9.69 -4.02
C GLY A 206 -15.48 10.33 -4.83
N PHE A 207 -15.51 11.66 -4.94
CA PHE A 207 -14.46 12.42 -5.61
C PHE A 207 -13.08 12.19 -4.96
N ALA A 208 -12.04 12.11 -5.79
CA ALA A 208 -10.64 11.84 -5.42
C ALA A 208 -10.47 10.58 -4.54
N SER A 209 -11.28 9.56 -4.83
CA SER A 209 -11.25 8.24 -4.19
C SER A 209 -10.93 7.17 -5.24
N SER A 210 -11.03 5.89 -4.89
CA SER A 210 -10.85 4.77 -5.81
C SER A 210 -11.81 3.62 -5.51
N ARG A 211 -12.21 2.90 -6.55
CA ARG A 211 -13.04 1.69 -6.49
C ARG A 211 -12.44 0.60 -5.57
N TRP A 212 -11.11 0.57 -5.42
CA TRP A 212 -10.43 -0.38 -4.55
C TRP A 212 -10.82 -0.22 -3.07
N PHE A 213 -11.22 0.98 -2.62
CA PHE A 213 -11.57 1.23 -1.22
C PHE A 213 -12.86 0.51 -0.76
N PHE A 214 -13.63 -0.07 -1.69
CA PHE A 214 -14.81 -0.86 -1.36
C PHE A 214 -14.56 -2.35 -1.18
N THR A 215 -13.32 -2.83 -1.34
CA THR A 215 -13.01 -4.27 -1.43
C THR A 215 -13.57 -5.09 -0.27
N SER A 216 -13.38 -4.69 1.00
CA SER A 216 -13.87 -5.49 2.15
C SER A 216 -15.39 -5.67 2.15
N TRP A 217 -16.13 -4.62 1.78
CA TRP A 217 -17.57 -4.69 1.70
C TRP A 217 -18.04 -5.44 0.45
N ALA A 218 -17.36 -5.24 -0.68
CA ALA A 218 -17.64 -5.96 -1.91
C ALA A 218 -17.45 -7.47 -1.75
N GLU A 219 -16.36 -7.89 -1.08
CA GLU A 219 -16.11 -9.30 -0.75
C GLU A 219 -17.16 -9.86 0.21
N GLN A 220 -17.54 -9.10 1.24
CA GLN A 220 -18.58 -9.55 2.16
C GLN A 220 -19.93 -9.73 1.45
N LEU A 221 -20.32 -8.82 0.55
CA LEU A 221 -21.53 -8.96 -0.25
C LEU A 221 -21.44 -10.13 -1.23
N ALA A 222 -20.32 -10.27 -1.94
CA ALA A 222 -20.07 -11.37 -2.86
C ALA A 222 -20.14 -12.74 -2.19
N SER A 223 -19.58 -12.88 -0.99
CA SER A 223 -19.70 -14.12 -0.22
C SER A 223 -21.14 -14.46 0.20
N ASN A 224 -22.06 -13.48 0.16
CA ASN A 224 -23.48 -13.65 0.46
C ASN A 224 -24.36 -13.69 -0.81
N GLY A 225 -23.78 -14.03 -1.96
CA GLY A 225 -24.55 -14.20 -3.19
C GLY A 225 -24.89 -12.89 -3.91
N VAL A 226 -24.06 -11.84 -3.82
CA VAL A 226 -24.30 -10.55 -4.50
C VAL A 226 -23.16 -10.22 -5.45
N ILE A 227 -23.45 -9.84 -6.70
CA ILE A 227 -22.43 -9.32 -7.60
C ILE A 227 -22.24 -7.83 -7.30
N VAL A 228 -21.00 -7.42 -7.01
CA VAL A 228 -20.64 -6.02 -6.76
C VAL A 228 -19.76 -5.51 -7.88
N ILE A 229 -20.22 -4.46 -8.56
CA ILE A 229 -19.51 -3.80 -9.65
C ILE A 229 -19.07 -2.44 -9.16
N ALA A 230 -17.77 -2.24 -8.92
CA ALA A 230 -17.22 -0.94 -8.57
C ALA A 230 -16.55 -0.30 -9.79
N LEU A 231 -16.82 0.98 -10.00
CA LEU A 231 -16.36 1.76 -11.14
C LEU A 231 -15.37 2.80 -10.65
N ASP A 232 -14.35 3.14 -11.43
CA ASP A 232 -13.70 4.45 -11.29
C ASP A 232 -14.20 5.40 -12.39
N HIS A 233 -14.35 6.66 -12.03
CA HIS A 233 -14.66 7.73 -12.99
C HIS A 233 -13.35 8.43 -13.34
N PRO A 234 -12.85 8.32 -14.59
CA PRO A 234 -11.65 9.03 -14.98
C PRO A 234 -11.76 10.53 -14.72
N TYR A 235 -10.65 11.14 -14.29
CA TYR A 235 -10.51 12.56 -13.93
C TYR A 235 -11.22 13.00 -12.64
N ASP A 236 -12.07 12.16 -12.06
CA ASP A 236 -12.68 12.37 -10.74
C ASP A 236 -12.06 11.47 -9.68
N ALA A 237 -11.77 10.21 -10.03
CA ALA A 237 -11.08 9.26 -9.17
C ALA A 237 -9.58 9.56 -9.14
N ILE A 238 -8.94 9.18 -8.02
CA ILE A 238 -7.58 9.59 -7.69
C ILE A 238 -6.54 9.17 -8.75
N ALA A 239 -6.67 7.97 -9.30
CA ALA A 239 -5.83 7.43 -10.36
C ALA A 239 -6.64 6.38 -11.13
N THR A 240 -6.70 6.52 -12.45
CA THR A 240 -7.50 5.65 -13.32
C THR A 240 -6.79 5.39 -14.63
N GLU A 241 -6.82 4.15 -15.08
CA GLU A 241 -6.29 3.77 -16.39
C GLU A 241 -7.37 3.88 -17.46
N LEU A 242 -7.01 4.38 -18.64
CA LEU A 242 -7.91 4.51 -19.77
C LEU A 242 -7.76 3.30 -20.71
N VAL A 243 -8.69 3.17 -21.66
CA VAL A 243 -8.67 2.08 -22.66
C VAL A 243 -7.40 2.08 -23.52
N ASP A 244 -6.76 3.24 -23.68
CA ASP A 244 -5.48 3.38 -24.39
C ASP A 244 -4.25 3.06 -23.53
N GLY A 245 -4.46 2.61 -22.29
CA GLY A 245 -3.41 2.28 -21.31
C GLY A 245 -2.85 3.49 -20.55
N SER A 246 -3.26 4.72 -20.88
CA SER A 246 -2.78 5.90 -20.15
C SER A 246 -3.41 6.00 -18.77
N VAL A 247 -2.63 6.43 -17.77
CA VAL A 247 -3.14 6.71 -16.42
C VAL A 247 -3.40 8.20 -16.27
N VAL A 248 -4.63 8.54 -15.90
CA VAL A 248 -5.04 9.90 -15.55
C VAL A 248 -5.37 9.98 -14.05
N TYR A 249 -5.30 11.18 -13.50
CA TYR A 249 -5.51 11.45 -12.08
C TYR A 249 -6.68 12.40 -11.89
N ASP A 250 -7.16 12.52 -10.64
CA ASP A 250 -8.20 13.49 -10.34
C ASP A 250 -7.75 14.91 -10.70
N GLU A 251 -8.65 15.68 -11.31
CA GLU A 251 -8.35 17.05 -11.77
C GLU A 251 -8.14 18.05 -10.61
N SER A 252 -7.76 17.66 -9.39
CA SER A 252 -7.49 18.61 -8.28
C SER A 252 -6.43 19.68 -8.58
N ASP A 253 -5.69 19.56 -9.69
CA ASP A 253 -4.89 20.65 -10.27
C ASP A 253 -5.75 21.89 -10.64
N TRP A 254 -7.06 21.73 -10.89
CA TRP A 254 -8.01 22.84 -10.99
C TRP A 254 -8.04 23.69 -9.71
N ARG A 255 -7.98 23.07 -8.51
CA ARG A 255 -7.96 23.80 -7.23
C ARG A 255 -6.62 24.48 -6.99
N ARG A 256 -5.54 23.89 -7.49
CA ARG A 256 -4.20 24.48 -7.43
C ARG A 256 -4.10 25.72 -8.33
N CYS A 257 -4.73 25.66 -9.50
CA CYS A 257 -4.81 26.79 -10.46
C CYS A 257 -5.86 27.86 -10.10
N ASN A 258 -6.94 27.52 -9.39
CA ASN A 258 -7.98 28.46 -8.95
C ASN A 258 -7.82 28.96 -7.50
N ARG A 259 -6.67 28.75 -6.86
CA ARG A 259 -6.41 29.26 -5.52
C ARG A 259 -6.27 30.80 -5.57
N PRO A 260 -7.02 31.58 -4.75
CA PRO A 260 -6.86 33.03 -4.70
C PRO A 260 -5.39 33.37 -4.36
N GLY A 261 -4.70 34.08 -5.26
CA GLY A 261 -3.29 34.47 -5.09
C GLY A 261 -2.25 33.74 -5.94
N GLN A 262 -2.64 32.74 -6.75
CA GLN A 262 -1.72 32.00 -7.67
C GLN A 262 -1.98 32.32 -9.16
N ARG A 263 -2.88 33.26 -9.48
CA ARG A 263 -3.07 33.76 -10.85
C ARG A 263 -2.07 34.90 -11.09
N GLU A 264 -1.11 34.70 -11.98
CA GLU A 264 -0.37 35.84 -12.53
C GLU A 264 -1.32 36.68 -13.41
N PRO A 265 -1.36 38.01 -13.25
CA PRO A 265 -2.18 38.84 -14.11
C PRO A 265 -1.62 38.84 -15.54
N GLY A 266 -2.34 38.24 -16.48
CA GLY A 266 -2.10 38.42 -17.93
C GLY A 266 -1.36 37.30 -18.66
N SER A 267 -0.91 36.24 -17.97
CA SER A 267 -0.40 35.04 -18.64
C SER A 267 -1.47 33.95 -18.63
N GLY A 268 -1.88 33.46 -19.81
CA GLY A 268 -2.79 32.31 -19.93
C GLY A 268 -2.17 30.98 -19.48
N HIS A 269 -1.16 31.01 -18.62
CA HIS A 269 -0.39 29.88 -18.12
C HIS A 269 -0.39 29.92 -16.60
N SER A 270 -0.73 28.80 -15.96
CA SER A 270 -0.52 28.64 -14.52
C SER A 270 0.97 28.47 -14.22
N SER A 271 1.36 28.72 -12.97
CA SER A 271 2.67 28.33 -12.43
C SER A 271 2.96 26.82 -12.54
N CYS A 272 1.96 26.03 -12.95
CA CYS A 272 2.00 24.59 -13.13
C CYS A 272 2.10 24.18 -14.61
N GLY A 273 2.89 24.88 -15.45
CA GLY A 273 3.41 24.37 -16.74
C GLY A 273 2.43 23.86 -17.82
N HIS A 274 1.12 23.89 -17.58
CA HIS A 274 0.07 23.38 -18.45
C HIS A 274 -1.05 24.41 -18.62
N PRO A 275 -1.66 24.50 -19.80
CA PRO A 275 -2.72 25.47 -20.06
C PRO A 275 -3.98 25.11 -19.25
N CYS A 276 -4.38 26.02 -18.35
CA CYS A 276 -5.68 25.98 -17.69
C CYS A 276 -6.79 26.16 -18.73
N ARG A 277 -7.55 25.12 -19.04
CA ARG A 277 -8.77 25.27 -19.85
C ARG A 277 -9.93 25.70 -18.95
N HIS A 278 -10.49 26.87 -19.25
CA HIS A 278 -11.76 27.31 -18.68
C HIS A 278 -12.92 26.52 -19.30
N ARG A 279 -13.94 26.20 -18.48
CA ARG A 279 -15.25 25.74 -18.97
C ARG A 279 -15.91 26.79 -19.85
#